data_AF-A0A6V7MK34-F1
#
_entry.id   AF-A0A6V7MK34-F1
#
_cell.length_a   1.000
_cell.length_b   1.000
_cell.length_c   1.000
_cell.angle_alpha   90.00
_cell.angle_beta   90.00
_cell.angle_gamma   90.00
#
_symmetry.space_group_name_H-M   'P 1'
#
loop_
_entity.id
_entity.type
_entity.pdbx_description
1 polymer ?
#
loop_
_entity_poly.entity_id
_entity_poly.type
_entity_poly.pdbx_seq_one_letter_code
_entity_poly.pdbx_strand_id
1 'polypeptide(L)'
;MSRLLLIVLLACSIASAIGVVYMRHMHRKLFVQLSKLEHTRDELNIEFGRLQLEQATWAESNRVDQVARARIGMKFPETNDIVVVRP
;
A
#
# COMPACT_ATOMS: atom_id res chain seq x y z
N MET A 1 -25.01 19.83 54.02
CA MET A 1 -25.03 20.20 52.58
C MET A 1 -23.63 20.27 51.99
N SER A 2 -22.73 21.14 52.47
CA SER A 2 -21.35 21.28 51.93
C SER A 2 -20.51 19.99 51.94
N ARG A 3 -20.57 19.19 53.01
CA ARG A 3 -19.81 17.93 53.11
C ARG A 3 -20.21 16.90 52.05
N LEU A 4 -21.49 16.82 51.69
CA LEU A 4 -21.97 15.92 50.63
C LEU A 4 -21.43 16.34 49.26
N LEU A 5 -21.42 17.65 48.97
CA LEU A 5 -20.86 18.18 47.73
C LEU A 5 -19.37 17.86 47.60
N LEU A 6 -18.60 17.96 48.69
CA LEU A 6 -17.18 17.61 48.68
C LEU A 6 -16.93 16.12 48.42
N ILE A 7 -17.76 15.24 49.00
CA ILE A 7 -17.66 13.79 48.77
C ILE A 7 -17.98 13.46 47.30
N VAL A 8 -19.02 14.07 46.74
CA VAL A 8 -19.39 13.89 45.32
C VAL A 8 -18.26 14.38 44.41
N LEU A 9 -17.69 15.55 44.69
CA LEU A 9 -16.59 16.10 43.91
C LEU A 9 -15.35 15.20 43.96
N LEU A 10 -15.02 14.66 45.14
CA LEU A 10 -13.93 13.71 45.31
C LEU A 10 -14.18 12.43 44.49
N ALA A 11 -15.39 11.88 44.55
CA ALA A 11 -15.76 10.70 43.78
C ALA A 11 -15.66 10.95 42.27
N CYS A 12 -16.16 12.09 41.78
CA CYS A 12 -16.03 12.48 40.37
C CYS A 12 -14.57 12.63 39.94
N SER A 13 -13.72 13.22 40.80
CA SER A 13 -12.29 13.38 40.52
C SER A 13 -11.58 12.04 40.40
N ILE A 14 -11.84 11.11 41.32
CA ILE A 14 -11.29 9.75 41.29
C ILE A 14 -11.77 9.00 40.03
N ALA A 15 -13.07 9.08 39.72
CA ALA A 15 -13.62 8.47 38.52
C ALA A 15 -12.97 9.02 37.24
N SER A 16 -12.75 10.34 37.17
CA SER A 16 -12.05 10.99 36.06
C SER A 16 -10.61 10.49 35.92
N ALA A 17 -9.86 10.42 37.03
CA ALA A 17 -8.49 9.92 37.03
C ALA A 17 -8.39 8.48 36.51
N ILE A 18 -9.27 7.59 36.97
CA ILE A 18 -9.35 6.21 36.48
C ILE A 18 -9.72 6.18 34.99
N GLY A 19 -10.69 7.00 34.58
CA GLY A 19 -11.10 7.14 33.19
C GLY A 19 -9.95 7.52 32.26
N VAL A 20 -9.13 8.50 32.64
CA VAL A 20 -7.96 8.93 31.85
C VAL A 20 -6.95 7.80 31.68
N VAL A 21 -6.64 7.06 32.76
CA VAL A 21 -5.70 5.93 32.70
C VAL A 21 -6.24 4.82 31.81
N TYR A 22 -7.54 4.51 31.93
CA TYR A 22 -8.20 3.51 31.10
C TYR A 22 -8.17 3.89 29.62
N MET A 23 -8.54 5.13 29.29
CA MET A 23 -8.52 5.63 27.91
C MET A 23 -7.11 5.60 27.32
N ARG A 24 -6.08 5.95 28.12
CA ARG A 24 -4.68 5.87 27.66
C ARG A 24 -4.22 4.45 27.38
N HIS A 25 -4.64 3.48 28.20
CA HIS A 25 -4.34 2.06 27.96
C HIS A 25 -5.04 1.55 26.70
N MET A 26 -6.32 1.88 26.55
CA MET A 26 -7.11 1.51 25.38
C MET A 26 -6.52 2.10 24.10
N HIS A 27 -6.18 3.39 24.12
CA HIS A 27 -5.51 4.08 23.01
C HIS A 27 -4.23 3.36 22.60
N ARG A 28 -3.38 2.98 23.57
CA ARG A 28 -2.15 2.24 23.27
C ARG A 28 -2.43 0.91 22.56
N LYS A 29 -3.44 0.16 23.00
CA LYS A 29 -3.82 -1.11 22.36
C LYS A 29 -4.32 -0.91 20.94
N LEU A 30 -5.24 0.02 20.72
CA LEU A 30 -5.77 0.30 19.38
C LEU A 30 -4.68 0.83 18.45
N PHE A 31 -3.80 1.70 18.95
CA PHE A 31 -2.69 2.22 18.16
C PHE A 31 -1.77 1.10 17.67
N VAL A 32 -1.40 0.15 18.53
CA VAL A 32 -0.59 -1.02 18.13
C VAL A 32 -1.30 -1.86 17.07
N GLN A 33 -2.62 -2.07 17.20
CA GLN A 33 -3.39 -2.80 16.20
C GLN A 33 -3.43 -2.06 14.85
N LEU A 34 -3.64 -0.75 14.88
CA LEU A 34 -3.64 0.10 13.69
C LEU A 34 -2.29 0.04 12.99
N SER A 35 -1.19 0.28 13.71
CA SER A 35 0.16 0.26 13.13
C SER A 35 0.50 -1.10 12.52
N LYS A 36 0.04 -2.21 13.13
CA LYS A 36 0.22 -3.54 12.54
C LYS A 36 -0.49 -3.66 11.20
N LEU A 37 -1.74 -3.18 11.12
CA LEU A 37 -2.53 -3.27 9.89
C LEU A 37 -1.99 -2.36 8.79
N GLU A 38 -1.51 -1.16 9.15
CA GLU A 38 -0.83 -0.24 8.25
C GLU A 38 0.45 -0.85 7.67
N HIS A 39 1.28 -1.49 8.51
CA HIS A 39 2.47 -2.19 8.02
C HIS A 39 2.13 -3.30 7.01
N THR A 40 1.13 -4.12 7.29
CA THR A 40 0.70 -5.16 6.34
C THR A 40 0.20 -4.55 5.02
N ARG A 41 -0.56 -3.45 5.08
CA ARG A 41 -1.00 -2.74 3.88
C ARG A 41 0.19 -2.22 3.07
N ASP A 42 1.18 -1.65 3.74
CA ASP A 42 2.35 -1.06 3.07
C ASP A 42 3.22 -2.13 2.41
N GLU A 43 3.40 -3.29 3.07
CA GLU A 43 4.07 -4.46 2.48
C GLU A 43 3.35 -4.94 1.21
N LEU A 44 2.03 -5.06 1.25
CA LEU A 44 1.22 -5.43 0.08
C LEU A 44 1.35 -4.42 -1.06
N ASN A 45 1.37 -3.12 -0.75
CA ASN A 45 1.56 -2.07 -1.76
C ASN A 45 2.94 -2.14 -2.42
N ILE A 46 3.98 -2.45 -1.65
CA ILE A 46 5.34 -2.65 -2.17
C ILE A 46 5.37 -3.85 -3.12
N GLU A 47 4.78 -4.98 -2.71
CA GLU A 47 4.69 -6.18 -3.54
C GLU A 47 3.90 -5.90 -4.84
N PHE A 48 2.76 -5.23 -4.72
CA PHE A 48 1.96 -4.84 -5.89
C PHE A 48 2.73 -3.91 -6.83
N GLY A 49 3.53 -2.98 -6.30
CA GLY A 49 4.43 -2.15 -7.10
C GLY A 49 5.48 -2.96 -7.86
N ARG A 50 6.09 -3.96 -7.20
CA ARG A 50 7.05 -4.87 -7.85
C ARG A 50 6.40 -5.68 -8.97
N LEU A 51 5.23 -6.26 -8.71
CA LEU A 51 4.49 -7.03 -9.70
C LEU A 51 4.08 -6.19 -10.92
N GLN A 52 3.74 -4.92 -10.73
CA GLN A 52 3.46 -4.00 -11.86
C GLN A 52 4.71 -3.75 -12.71
N LEU A 53 5.88 -3.55 -12.08
CA LEU A 53 7.15 -3.38 -12.81
C LEU A 53 7.54 -4.65 -13.57
N GLU A 54 7.33 -5.82 -12.96
CA GLU A 54 7.49 -7.11 -13.64
C GLU A 54 6.56 -7.18 -14.85
N GLN A 55 5.26 -6.91 -14.70
CA GLN A 55 4.31 -6.94 -15.82
C GLN A 55 4.67 -5.96 -16.94
N ALA A 56 5.06 -4.73 -16.61
CA ALA A 56 5.46 -3.72 -17.60
C ALA A 56 6.66 -4.22 -18.43
N THR A 57 7.65 -4.84 -17.77
CA THR A 57 8.83 -5.41 -18.44
C THR A 57 8.46 -6.55 -19.41
N TRP A 58 7.43 -7.33 -19.10
CA TRP A 58 6.97 -8.44 -19.95
C TRP A 58 6.00 -7.99 -21.07
N ALA A 59 5.39 -6.81 -20.95
CA ALA A 59 4.35 -6.33 -21.85
C ALA A 59 4.87 -5.57 -23.09
N GLU A 60 6.01 -4.88 -23.02
CA GLU A 60 6.25 -3.77 -23.95
C GLU A 60 7.00 -4.08 -25.26
N SER A 61 7.80 -5.15 -25.38
CA SER A 61 8.50 -5.41 -26.66
C SER A 61 8.85 -6.87 -26.92
N ASN A 62 9.28 -7.62 -25.91
CA ASN A 62 9.77 -8.98 -26.13
C ASN A 62 8.65 -9.94 -26.52
N ARG A 63 7.46 -9.81 -25.90
CA ARG A 63 6.31 -10.67 -26.21
C ARG A 63 5.67 -10.34 -27.57
N VAL A 64 5.63 -9.07 -27.96
CA VAL A 64 5.12 -8.67 -29.27
C VAL A 64 6.06 -9.17 -30.38
N ASP A 65 7.38 -8.98 -30.23
CA ASP A 65 8.35 -9.44 -31.23
C ASP A 65 8.41 -10.98 -31.34
N GLN A 66 8.32 -11.68 -30.20
CA GLN A 66 8.24 -13.15 -30.20
C GLN A 66 6.97 -13.67 -30.87
N VAL A 67 5.80 -13.09 -30.57
CA VAL A 67 4.55 -13.47 -31.23
C VAL A 67 4.59 -13.13 -32.71
N ALA A 68 5.16 -11.98 -33.10
CA ALA A 68 5.33 -11.57 -34.48
C ALA A 68 6.18 -12.58 -35.27
N ARG A 69 7.34 -12.97 -34.72
CA ARG A 69 8.24 -13.96 -35.34
C ARG A 69 7.63 -15.36 -35.37
N ALA A 70 7.09 -15.83 -34.25
CA ALA A 70 6.67 -17.22 -34.10
C ALA A 70 5.29 -17.52 -34.72
N ARG A 71 4.35 -16.56 -34.67
CA ARG A 71 2.96 -16.76 -35.11
C ARG A 71 2.67 -16.16 -36.48
N ILE A 72 3.36 -15.07 -36.82
CA ILE A 72 3.13 -14.30 -38.05
C ILE A 72 4.30 -14.45 -39.03
N GLY A 73 5.38 -15.16 -38.64
CA GLY A 73 6.55 -15.40 -39.48
C GLY A 73 7.34 -14.13 -39.80
N MET A 74 7.15 -13.05 -39.03
CA MET A 74 7.88 -11.80 -39.25
C MET A 74 9.38 -12.06 -39.08
N LYS A 75 10.17 -11.65 -40.08
CA LYS A 75 11.63 -11.71 -40.08
C LYS A 75 12.20 -10.30 -40.20
N PHE A 76 13.41 -10.09 -39.72
CA PHE A 76 14.11 -8.83 -39.94
C PHE A 76 14.40 -8.70 -41.45
N PRO A 77 14.10 -7.56 -42.09
CA PRO A 77 14.38 -7.36 -43.51
C PRO A 77 15.88 -7.43 -43.77
N GLU A 78 16.28 -8.08 -44.86
CA GLU A 78 17.68 -8.13 -45.26
C GLU A 78 18.07 -6.82 -45.95
N THR A 79 19.37 -6.52 -46.06
CA THR A 79 19.86 -5.26 -46.64
C THR A 79 19.30 -4.98 -48.05
N ASN A 80 18.97 -6.02 -48.81
CA ASN A 80 18.36 -5.91 -50.14
C ASN A 80 16.87 -5.56 -50.13
N ASP A 81 16.19 -5.69 -49.01
CA ASP A 81 14.75 -5.39 -48.86
C ASP A 81 14.50 -3.93 -48.41
N ILE A 82 15.57 -3.15 -48.14
CA ILE A 82 15.49 -1.79 -47.60
C ILE A 82 15.65 -0.77 -48.73
N VAL A 83 14.58 -0.04 -49.06
CA VAL A 83 14.60 1.07 -50.04
C VAL A 83 14.47 2.40 -49.30
N VAL A 84 15.50 3.25 -49.40
CA VAL A 84 15.50 4.59 -48.81
C VAL A 84 14.86 5.58 -49.78
N VAL A 85 13.66 6.04 -49.46
CA VAL A 85 12.99 7.10 -50.22
C VAL A 85 13.47 8.44 -49.69
N ARG A 86 14.10 9.25 -50.54
CA ARG A 86 14.46 10.64 -50.21
C ARG A 86 13.23 11.53 -50.44
N PRO A 87 12.98 12.52 -49.56
CA PRO A 87 11.82 13.41 -49.67
C PRO A 87 11.85 14.25 -50.95
#